data_AF-A0A1D2MUN4-F1
#
_entry.id   AF-A0A1D2MUN4-F1
#
_cell.length_a   1.000
_cell.length_b   1.000
_cell.length_c   1.000
_cell.angle_alpha   90.00
_cell.angle_beta   90.00
_cell.angle_gamma   90.00
#
_symmetry.space_group_name_H-M   'P 1'
#
loop_
_entity.id
_entity.type
_entity.pdbx_description
1 polymer ?
#
loop_
_entity_poly.entity_id
_entity_poly.type
_entity_poly.pdbx_seq_one_letter_code
_entity_poly.pdbx_strand_id
1 'polypeptide(L)'
;GFFLNKNSVPIYFIPIQYLSWFLYGNEAFSINQWKGVTNIDCGKSIVCQRTGEQVLENISFDEVNYDYSLTALGALILASRILSYVGLVIKIRDKLMLVWIGYL
;
A
#
# COMPACT_ATOMS: atom_id res chain seq x y z
N GLY A 1 4.98 8.01 0.93
CA GLY A 1 3.58 8.45 0.98
C GLY A 1 3.37 9.47 2.09
N PHE A 2 3.23 9.01 3.33
CA PHE A 2 2.88 9.88 4.46
C PHE A 2 4.10 10.50 5.19
N PHE A 3 5.13 9.70 5.51
CA PHE A 3 6.32 10.17 6.25
C PHE A 3 7.51 10.52 5.37
N LEU A 4 7.61 9.88 4.21
CA LEU A 4 8.69 10.05 3.24
C LEU A 4 8.09 10.20 1.85
N ASN A 5 8.60 11.16 1.08
CA ASN A 5 8.18 11.34 -0.31
C ASN A 5 8.58 10.09 -1.13
N LYS A 6 7.66 9.60 -1.99
CA LYS A 6 7.84 8.41 -2.84
C LYS A 6 9.12 8.46 -3.67
N ASN A 7 9.53 9.66 -4.09
CA ASN A 7 10.69 9.90 -4.96
C ASN A 7 12.01 10.08 -4.19
N SER A 8 11.95 10.27 -2.87
CA SER A 8 13.14 10.46 -2.03
C SER A 8 13.68 9.16 -1.43
N VAL A 9 13.10 8.01 -1.80
CA VAL A 9 13.49 6.71 -1.27
C VAL A 9 14.78 6.23 -1.92
N PRO A 10 15.81 5.85 -1.14
CA PRO A 10 17.04 5.28 -1.67
C PRO A 10 16.81 4.00 -2.49
N ILE A 11 17.65 3.77 -3.51
CA ILE A 11 17.49 2.68 -4.50
C ILE A 11 17.35 1.29 -3.87
N TYR A 12 18.06 1.04 -2.77
CA TYR A 12 18.04 -0.25 -2.07
C TYR A 12 16.71 -0.54 -1.34
N PHE A 13 15.89 0.49 -1.08
CA PHE A 13 14.56 0.32 -0.46
C PHE A 13 13.41 0.24 -1.49
N ILE A 14 13.68 0.47 -2.78
CA ILE A 14 12.66 0.43 -3.84
C ILE A 14 11.88 -0.90 -3.88
N PRO A 15 12.51 -2.09 -3.75
CA PRO A 15 11.76 -3.35 -3.76
C PRO A 15 10.78 -3.47 -2.59
N ILE A 16 11.18 -3.00 -1.41
CA ILE A 16 10.37 -3.03 -0.19
C ILE A 16 9.24 -2.00 -0.28
N GLN A 17 9.51 -0.86 -0.89
CA GLN A 17 8.52 0.17 -1.18
C GLN A 17 7.39 -0.38 -2.06
N TYR A 18 7.72 -1.09 -3.15
CA TYR A 18 6.73 -1.69 -4.05
C TYR A 18 6.02 -2.93 -3.47
N LEU A 19 6.53 -3.53 -2.39
CA LEU A 19 5.84 -4.59 -1.65
C LEU A 19 4.85 -4.05 -0.60
N SER A 20 4.86 -2.74 -0.36
CA SER A 20 4.09 -2.13 0.72
C SER A 20 2.62 -1.89 0.34
N TRP A 21 1.73 -2.70 0.91
CA TRP A 21 0.28 -2.47 0.87
C TRP A 21 -0.15 -1.06 1.36
N PHE A 22 0.64 -0.47 2.27
CA PHE A 22 0.35 0.80 2.91
C PHE A 22 0.67 1.95 1.96
N LEU A 23 1.70 1.80 1.11
CA LEU A 23 2.00 2.79 0.08
C LEU A 23 0.84 2.91 -0.91
N TYR A 24 0.45 1.79 -1.53
CA TYR A 24 -0.62 1.77 -2.53
C TYR A 24 -1.98 2.17 -1.92
N GLY A 25 -2.29 1.70 -0.71
CA GLY A 25 -3.49 2.10 0.01
C GLY A 25 -3.52 3.60 0.32
N ASN A 26 -2.42 4.17 0.79
CA ASN A 26 -2.33 5.59 1.10
C ASN A 26 -2.38 6.47 -0.16
N GLU A 27 -1.80 6.03 -1.27
CA GLU A 27 -1.87 6.71 -2.58
C GLU A 27 -3.31 6.73 -3.08
N ALA A 28 -3.98 5.57 -3.15
CA ALA A 28 -5.38 5.48 -3.58
C ALA A 28 -6.33 6.27 -2.67
N PHE A 29 -6.15 6.18 -1.34
CA PHE A 29 -6.94 6.92 -0.37
C PHE A 29 -6.76 8.44 -0.52
N SER A 30 -5.50 8.90 -0.64
CA SER A 30 -5.19 10.32 -0.73
C SER A 30 -5.73 10.92 -2.03
N ILE A 31 -5.56 10.22 -3.17
CA ILE A 31 -6.15 10.63 -4.44
C ILE A 31 -7.68 10.71 -4.30
N ASN A 32 -8.32 9.69 -3.76
CA ASN A 32 -9.78 9.69 -3.57
C ASN A 32 -10.27 10.84 -2.69
N GLN A 33 -9.52 11.19 -1.65
CA GLN A 33 -9.89 12.25 -0.69
C GLN A 33 -9.68 13.66 -1.25
N TRP A 34 -8.59 13.89 -1.97
CA TRP A 34 -8.18 15.23 -2.40
C TRP A 34 -8.61 15.56 -3.84
N LYS A 35 -9.02 14.56 -4.61
CA LYS A 35 -9.55 14.75 -5.97
C LYS A 35 -10.78 15.65 -5.94
N GLY A 36 -10.73 16.71 -6.73
CA GLY A 36 -11.83 17.68 -6.86
C GLY A 36 -11.95 18.70 -5.72
N VAL A 37 -11.03 18.71 -4.74
CA VAL A 37 -11.00 19.74 -3.70
C VAL A 37 -10.34 21.01 -4.25
N THR A 38 -11.15 22.04 -4.54
CA THR A 38 -10.71 23.28 -5.19
C THR A 38 -10.34 24.41 -4.22
N ASN A 39 -10.76 24.33 -2.96
CA ASN A 39 -10.47 25.36 -1.96
C ASN A 39 -10.28 24.73 -0.56
N ILE A 40 -9.14 25.04 0.04
CA ILE A 40 -8.79 24.72 1.42
C ILE A 40 -8.51 26.06 2.13
N ASP A 41 -9.28 26.36 3.18
CA ASP A 41 -9.06 27.57 3.97
C ASP A 41 -7.80 27.45 4.82
N CYS A 42 -6.85 28.35 4.60
CA CYS A 42 -5.56 28.36 5.26
C CYS A 42 -5.41 29.40 6.37
N GLY A 43 -6.42 30.24 6.60
CA GLY A 43 -6.34 31.36 7.54
C GLY A 43 -5.09 32.22 7.32
N LYS A 44 -4.26 32.37 8.37
CA LYS A 44 -3.03 33.20 8.35
C LYS A 44 -1.73 32.42 8.08
N SER A 45 -1.80 31.15 7.72
CA SER A 45 -0.58 30.35 7.49
C SER A 45 0.07 30.70 6.16
N ILE A 46 1.40 30.92 6.18
CA ILE A 46 2.20 31.21 4.99
C ILE A 46 2.54 29.92 4.23
N VAL A 47 2.66 28.80 4.96
CA VAL A 47 2.91 27.47 4.39
C VAL A 47 1.58 26.73 4.42
N CYS A 48 0.86 26.76 3.30
CA CYS A 48 -0.38 26.02 3.16
C CYS A 48 -0.65 25.62 1.70
N GLN A 49 -1.32 24.49 1.55
CA GLN A 49 -1.85 24.01 0.29
C GLN A 49 -3.30 24.47 0.18
N ARG A 50 -3.62 25.20 -0.89
CA ARG A 50 -4.95 25.80 -1.08
C ARG A 50 -5.89 24.94 -1.91
N THR A 51 -5.36 23.90 -2.55
CA THR A 51 -6.11 22.95 -3.36
C THR A 51 -5.69 21.52 -3.02
N GLY A 52 -6.57 20.55 -3.26
CA GLY A 52 -6.25 19.14 -3.10
C GLY A 52 -5.15 18.68 -4.05
N GLU A 53 -5.07 19.25 -5.26
CA GLU A 53 -4.00 19.00 -6.22
C GLU A 53 -2.61 19.37 -5.66
N GLN A 54 -2.49 20.54 -5.02
CA GLN A 54 -1.25 20.94 -4.34
C GLN A 54 -0.88 20.01 -3.18
N VAL A 55 -1.87 19.41 -2.51
CA VAL A 55 -1.60 18.39 -1.48
C VAL A 55 -1.02 17.13 -2.11
N LEU A 56 -1.60 16.65 -3.21
CA LEU A 56 -1.15 15.45 -3.93
C LEU A 56 0.25 15.64 -4.54
N GLU A 57 0.54 16.80 -5.13
CA GLU A 57 1.86 17.12 -5.67
C GLU A 57 2.96 17.10 -4.60
N ASN A 58 2.68 17.68 -3.42
CA ASN A 58 3.66 17.73 -2.31
C ASN A 58 4.08 16.33 -1.83
N ILE A 59 3.18 15.35 -1.90
CA ILE A 59 3.46 13.95 -1.54
C ILE A 59 3.85 13.08 -2.74
N SER A 60 3.96 13.69 -3.92
CA SER A 60 4.30 13.07 -5.20
C SER A 60 3.37 11.91 -5.59
N PHE A 61 2.07 12.15 -5.41
CA PHE A 61 1.01 11.27 -5.88
C PHE A 61 0.36 11.86 -7.12
N ASP A 62 0.14 10.99 -8.11
CA ASP A 62 -0.45 11.34 -9.39
C ASP A 62 -1.77 10.59 -9.55
N GLU A 63 -2.81 11.28 -9.99
CA GLU A 63 -4.11 10.68 -10.25
C GLU A 63 -4.04 9.57 -11.31
N VAL A 64 -3.08 9.64 -12.24
CA VAL A 64 -2.84 8.62 -13.27
C VAL A 64 -2.41 7.28 -12.66
N ASN A 65 -1.87 7.27 -11.44
CA ASN A 65 -1.45 6.05 -10.75
C ASN A 65 -2.55 5.41 -9.90
N TYR A 66 -3.76 5.98 -9.87
CA TYR A 66 -4.85 5.50 -9.02
C TYR A 66 -5.24 4.04 -9.31
N ASP A 67 -5.38 3.69 -10.59
CA ASP A 67 -5.72 2.35 -11.06
C ASP A 67 -4.60 1.34 -10.82
N TYR A 68 -3.34 1.74 -11.05
CA TYR A 68 -2.16 0.93 -10.73
C TYR A 68 -2.07 0.61 -9.23
N SER A 69 -2.29 1.60 -8.36
CA SER A 69 -2.24 1.39 -6.91
C SER A 69 -3.40 0.53 -6.41
N LEU A 70 -4.59 0.67 -7.00
CA LEU A 70 -5.74 -0.17 -6.67
C LEU A 70 -5.54 -1.64 -7.11
N THR A 71 -5.04 -1.86 -8.33
CA THR A 71 -4.76 -3.20 -8.86
C THR A 71 -3.62 -3.87 -8.11
N ALA A 72 -2.53 -3.17 -7.81
CA ALA A 72 -1.43 -3.67 -7.00
C ALA A 72 -1.88 -4.05 -5.58
N LEU A 73 -2.72 -3.23 -4.94
CA LEU A 73 -3.30 -3.54 -3.63
C LEU A 73 -4.16 -4.81 -3.68
N GLY A 74 -5.03 -4.94 -4.69
CA GLY A 74 -5.82 -6.14 -4.91
C GLY A 74 -4.96 -7.40 -5.10
N ALA A 75 -3.91 -7.30 -5.92
CA ALA A 75 -2.96 -8.38 -6.15
C ALA A 75 -2.23 -8.81 -4.87
N LEU A 76 -1.78 -7.85 -4.05
CA LEU A 76 -1.12 -8.12 -2.77
C LEU A 76 -2.06 -8.81 -1.77
N ILE A 77 -3.33 -8.41 -1.71
CA ILE A 77 -4.33 -9.07 -0.87
C ILE A 77 -4.49 -10.53 -1.31
N LEU A 78 -4.71 -10.79 -2.59
CA LEU A 78 -4.84 -12.15 -3.11
C LEU A 78 -3.59 -13.00 -2.84
N ALA A 79 -2.40 -12.45 -3.11
CA ALA A 79 -1.14 -13.10 -2.85
C ALA A 79 -0.98 -13.46 -1.36
N SER A 80 -1.30 -12.53 -0.45
CA SER A 80 -1.23 -12.78 0.99
C SER A 80 -2.18 -13.90 1.46
N ARG A 81 -3.36 -14.01 0.84
CA ARG A 81 -4.32 -15.09 1.12
C ARG A 81 -3.85 -16.43 0.59
N ILE A 82 -3.30 -16.46 -0.61
CA ILE A 82 -2.71 -17.68 -1.19
C ILE A 82 -1.53 -18.15 -0.32
N LEU A 83 -0.62 -17.25 0.05
CA LEU A 83 0.51 -17.56 0.93
C LEU A 83 0.05 -18.12 2.28
N SER A 84 -0.97 -17.50 2.88
CA SER A 84 -1.55 -17.97 4.16
C SER A 84 -2.18 -19.35 4.01
N TYR A 85 -2.92 -19.60 2.93
CA TYR A 85 -3.54 -20.89 2.64
C TYR A 85 -2.48 -21.98 2.44
N VAL A 86 -1.46 -21.73 1.62
CA VAL A 86 -0.34 -22.66 1.38
C VAL A 86 0.39 -22.97 2.68
N GLY A 87 0.69 -21.96 3.50
CA GLY A 87 1.32 -22.17 4.81
C GLY A 87 0.48 -23.04 5.74
N LEU A 88 -0.85 -22.88 5.74
CA LEU A 88 -1.76 -23.72 6.50
C LEU A 88 -1.77 -25.17 5.99
N VAL A 89 -1.83 -25.38 4.68
CA VAL A 89 -1.82 -26.71 4.06
C VAL A 89 -0.53 -27.47 4.37
N ILE A 90 0.63 -26.80 4.28
CA ILE A 90 1.93 -27.39 4.65
C ILE A 90 1.90 -27.85 6.11
N LYS A 91 1.48 -26.97 7.03
CA LYS A 91 1.42 -27.28 8.46
C LYS A 91 0.48 -28.45 8.78
N ILE A 92 -0.67 -28.53 8.12
CA ILE A 92 -1.63 -29.63 8.30
C ILE A 92 -1.03 -30.95 7.81
N ARG A 93 -0.41 -30.95 6.62
CA ARG A 93 0.21 -32.14 6.03
C ARG A 93 1.35 -32.68 6.90
N ASP A 94 2.20 -31.80 7.40
CA ASP A 94 3.34 -32.18 8.25
C ASP A 94 2.85 -32.82 9.57
N LYS A 95 1.81 -32.25 10.18
CA LYS A 95 1.20 -32.80 11.40
C LYS A 95 0.54 -34.16 11.16
N LEU A 96 -0.12 -34.34 10.00
CA LEU A 96 -0.77 -35.61 9.66
C LEU A 96 0.25 -36.75 9.46
N MET A 97 1.39 -36.49 8.81
CA MET A 97 2.46 -37.48 8.63
C MET A 97 3.10 -37.89 9.95
N LEU A 98 3.34 -36.95 10.86
CA LEU A 98 3.90 -37.25 12.19
C LEU A 98 2.94 -38.10 13.03
N VAL A 99 1.63 -37.86 12.95
CA VAL A 99 0.64 -38.70 13.63
C VAL A 99 0.64 -40.12 13.04
N TRP A 100 0.68 -40.27 11.72
CA TRP A 100 0.72 -41.59 11.08
C TRP A 100 1.97 -42.40 11.44
N ILE A 101 3.15 -41.76 11.56
CA ILE A 101 4.39 -42.42 11.96
C ILE A 101 4.39 -42.80 13.45
N GLY A 102 3.73 -42.02 14.32
CA GLY A 102 3.64 -42.32 15.75
C GLY A 102 2.58 -43.38 16.13
N TYR A 103 1.70 -43.74 15.19
CA TYR A 103 0.68 -44.79 15.34
C TYR A 103 1.10 -46.14 14.72
N LEU A 104 2.31 -46.22 14.14
CA LEU A 104 2.91 -47.40 13.50
C LEU A 104 4.15 -47.83 14.29
#